data_AF-A0A972UFS2-F1
#
_entry.id   AF-A0A972UFS2-F1
#
_cell.length_a   1.000
_cell.length_b   1.000
_cell.length_c   1.000
_cell.angle_alpha   90.00
_cell.angle_beta   90.00
_cell.angle_gamma   90.00
#
_symmetry.space_group_name_H-M   'P 1'
#
loop_
_entity.id
_entity.type
_entity.pdbx_description
1 polymer ?
#
loop_
_entity_poly.entity_id
_entity_poly.type
_entity_poly.pdbx_seq_one_letter_code
_entity_poly.pdbx_strand_id
1 'polypeptide(L)'
;MRDYALIWKYVSEARAGGRTGKSLARLKVFKSPNILPSALIKMILDDAKPADVIAAAADPDTRHQRENECIAYFFMGQLSLINGDTKAAAEYFQKTLATGVTNFRQYTAARVELERIQK
;
A
#
# COMPACT_ATOMS: atom_id res chain seq x y z
N MET A 1 -3.96 -11.69 -7.34
CA MET A 1 -3.09 -10.59 -7.88
C MET A 1 -3.83 -9.51 -8.67
N ARG A 2 -4.94 -9.78 -9.40
CA ARG A 2 -5.66 -8.74 -10.16
C ARG A 2 -6.09 -7.55 -9.30
N ASP A 3 -6.52 -7.81 -8.07
CA ASP A 3 -7.07 -6.77 -7.17
C ASP A 3 -6.03 -5.70 -6.78
N TYR A 4 -4.76 -6.07 -6.70
CA TYR A 4 -3.67 -5.12 -6.44
C TYR A 4 -3.18 -4.40 -7.69
N ALA A 5 -3.45 -4.93 -8.89
CA ALA A 5 -2.99 -4.31 -10.13
C ALA A 5 -3.60 -2.91 -10.33
N LEU A 6 -4.85 -2.72 -9.91
CA LEU A 6 -5.50 -1.41 -9.97
C LEU A 6 -4.89 -0.41 -8.99
N ILE A 7 -4.54 -0.86 -7.78
CA ILE A 7 -3.86 -0.05 -6.75
C ILE A 7 -2.48 0.38 -7.26
N TRP A 8 -1.69 -0.54 -7.83
CA TRP A 8 -0.40 -0.23 -8.45
C TRP A 8 -0.51 0.78 -9.58
N LYS A 9 -1.52 0.64 -10.44
CA LYS A 9 -1.77 1.59 -11.53
C LYS A 9 -2.07 2.98 -10.99
N TYR A 10 -2.92 3.07 -9.96
CA TYR A 10 -3.20 4.35 -9.30
C TYR A 10 -1.92 4.97 -8.71
N VAL A 11 -1.13 4.20 -7.94
CA VAL A 11 0.13 4.68 -7.37
C VAL A 11 1.07 5.21 -8.46
N SER A 12 1.20 4.49 -9.58
CA SER A 12 2.02 4.92 -10.71
C SER A 12 1.52 6.23 -11.35
N GLU A 13 0.21 6.39 -11.54
CA GLU A 13 -0.38 7.62 -12.10
C GLU A 13 -0.21 8.79 -11.12
N ALA A 14 -0.45 8.56 -9.82
CA ALA A 14 -0.34 9.57 -8.78
C ALA A 14 1.10 10.08 -8.59
N ARG A 15 2.09 9.19 -8.67
CA ARG A 15 3.52 9.55 -8.63
C ARG A 15 3.97 10.38 -9.83
N ALA A 16 3.30 10.24 -10.98
CA ALA A 16 3.54 11.07 -12.16
C ALA A 16 2.83 12.44 -12.09
N GLY A 17 2.25 12.80 -10.94
CA GLY A 17 1.47 14.03 -10.75
C GLY A 17 -0.01 13.90 -11.09
N GLY A 18 -0.46 12.74 -11.58
CA GLY A 18 -1.84 12.48 -11.97
C GLY A 18 -2.67 11.90 -10.83
N ARG A 19 -3.19 12.75 -9.92
CA ARG A 19 -4.04 12.29 -8.79
C ARG A 19 -5.53 12.12 -9.16
N THR A 20 -5.96 12.57 -10.34
CA THR A 20 -7.38 12.64 -10.78
C THR A 20 -7.67 11.80 -12.04
N GLY A 21 -6.91 10.71 -12.24
CA GLY A 21 -6.95 9.91 -13.46
C GLY A 21 -8.03 8.83 -13.53
N LYS A 22 -8.09 8.13 -14.67
CA LYS A 22 -8.99 7.00 -14.95
C LYS A 22 -8.84 5.84 -13.93
N SER A 23 -7.69 5.73 -13.26
CA SER A 23 -7.50 4.73 -12.19
C SER A 23 -8.36 5.01 -10.97
N LEU A 24 -8.44 6.27 -10.51
CA LEU A 24 -9.26 6.67 -9.37
C LEU A 24 -10.75 6.41 -9.63
N ALA A 25 -11.24 6.74 -10.83
CA ALA A 25 -12.62 6.43 -11.21
C ALA A 25 -12.91 4.93 -11.19
N ARG A 26 -11.95 4.10 -11.63
CA ARG A 26 -12.09 2.63 -11.55
C ARG A 26 -12.04 2.12 -10.11
N LEU A 27 -11.23 2.73 -9.24
CA LEU A 27 -11.17 2.38 -7.83
C LEU A 27 -12.51 2.58 -7.13
N LYS A 28 -13.22 3.68 -7.42
CA LYS A 28 -14.54 3.99 -6.85
C LYS A 28 -15.62 2.93 -7.13
N VAL A 29 -15.54 2.24 -8.27
CA VAL A 29 -16.52 1.21 -8.66
C VAL A 29 -15.99 -0.21 -8.44
N PHE A 30 -14.73 -0.35 -8.01
CA PHE A 30 -14.10 -1.66 -7.85
C PHE A 30 -14.66 -2.36 -6.60
N LYS A 31 -15.05 -3.62 -6.79
CA LYS A 31 -15.49 -4.51 -5.70
C LYS A 31 -14.56 -5.71 -5.70
N SER A 32 -13.84 -5.94 -4.60
CA SER A 32 -13.11 -7.18 -4.37
C SER A 32 -13.74 -7.93 -3.19
N PRO A 33 -13.83 -9.27 -3.28
CA PRO A 33 -14.19 -10.08 -2.12
C PRO A 33 -13.06 -10.13 -1.08
N ASN A 34 -11.84 -9.72 -1.44
CA ASN A 34 -10.70 -9.68 -0.55
C ASN A 34 -10.71 -8.40 0.30
N ILE A 35 -10.60 -8.59 1.61
CA ILE A 35 -10.73 -7.56 2.64
C ILE A 35 -9.57 -6.55 2.52
N LEU A 36 -8.33 -7.01 2.30
CA LEU A 36 -7.15 -6.14 2.32
C LEU A 36 -7.08 -5.17 1.12
N PRO A 37 -7.21 -5.61 -0.15
CA PRO A 37 -7.34 -4.68 -1.27
C PRO A 37 -8.50 -3.70 -1.06
N SER A 38 -9.64 -4.17 -0.55
CA SER A 38 -10.80 -3.31 -0.32
C SER A 38 -10.51 -2.21 0.72
N ALA A 39 -9.81 -2.53 1.81
CA ALA A 39 -9.39 -1.56 2.82
C ALA A 39 -8.41 -0.52 2.25
N LEU A 40 -7.42 -0.96 1.47
CA LEU A 40 -6.48 -0.05 0.79
C LEU A 40 -7.18 0.90 -0.17
N ILE A 41 -8.17 0.40 -0.92
CA ILE A 41 -8.94 1.22 -1.86
C ILE A 41 -9.76 2.26 -1.10
N LYS A 42 -10.42 1.89 0.00
CA LYS A 42 -11.12 2.86 0.86
C LYS A 42 -10.16 3.91 1.41
N MET A 43 -8.96 3.53 1.85
CA MET A 43 -7.96 4.50 2.31
C MET A 43 -7.53 5.45 1.18
N ILE A 44 -7.37 4.98 -0.06
CA ILE A 44 -7.08 5.84 -1.23
C ILE A 44 -8.22 6.84 -1.48
N LEU A 45 -9.46 6.42 -1.23
CA LEU A 45 -10.65 7.25 -1.41
C LEU A 45 -10.94 8.17 -0.21
N ASP A 46 -10.07 8.16 0.81
CA ASP A 46 -10.25 8.87 2.09
C ASP A 46 -11.47 8.39 2.92
N ASP A 47 -11.94 7.17 2.63
CA ASP A 47 -13.08 6.51 3.28
C ASP A 47 -12.65 5.54 4.41
N ALA A 48 -11.34 5.40 4.67
CA ALA A 48 -10.82 4.53 5.73
C ALA A 48 -9.49 5.06 6.30
N LYS A 49 -9.23 4.72 7.57
CA LYS A 49 -8.03 5.12 8.30
C LYS A 49 -6.92 4.06 8.16
N PRO A 50 -5.65 4.43 8.40
CA PRO A 50 -4.54 3.49 8.49
C PRO A 50 -4.82 2.24 9.35
N ALA A 51 -5.52 2.41 10.48
CA ALA A 51 -5.87 1.33 11.39
C ALA A 51 -6.79 0.27 10.74
N ASP A 52 -7.68 0.68 9.84
CA ASP A 52 -8.61 -0.24 9.16
C ASP A 52 -7.85 -1.16 8.19
N VAL A 53 -6.81 -0.63 7.53
CA VAL A 53 -5.93 -1.42 6.66
C VAL A 53 -5.10 -2.42 7.46
N ILE A 54 -4.60 -2.01 8.63
CA ILE A 54 -3.86 -2.89 9.53
C ILE A 54 -4.76 -4.01 10.06
N ALA A 55 -5.99 -3.69 10.46
CA ALA A 55 -6.98 -4.69 10.88
C ALA A 55 -7.30 -5.68 9.75
N ALA A 56 -7.42 -5.19 8.51
CA ALA A 56 -7.63 -6.03 7.32
C ALA A 56 -6.43 -6.92 6.95
N ALA A 57 -5.24 -6.62 7.48
CA ALA A 57 -4.03 -7.43 7.27
C ALA A 57 -3.88 -8.56 8.31
N ALA A 58 -4.65 -8.54 9.40
CA ALA A 58 -4.61 -9.57 10.42
C ALA A 58 -5.04 -10.93 9.87
N ASP A 59 -4.31 -11.98 10.22
CA ASP A 59 -4.59 -13.36 9.84
C ASP A 59 -4.20 -14.29 11.01
N PRO A 60 -4.98 -15.35 11.32
CA PRO A 60 -4.60 -16.32 12.35
C PRO A 60 -3.30 -17.06 12.00
N ASP A 61 -2.97 -17.22 10.72
CA ASP A 61 -1.69 -17.76 10.29
C ASP A 61 -0.62 -16.66 10.27
N THR A 62 0.38 -16.79 11.14
CA THR A 62 1.44 -15.77 11.28
C THR A 62 2.22 -15.51 9.99
N ARG A 63 2.33 -16.50 9.09
CA ARG A 63 3.00 -16.31 7.80
C ARG A 63 2.11 -15.45 6.90
N HIS A 64 0.83 -15.79 6.77
CA HIS A 64 -0.10 -14.99 5.97
C HIS A 64 -0.28 -13.58 6.54
N GLN A 65 -0.27 -13.42 7.87
CA GLN A 65 -0.29 -12.10 8.50
C GLN A 65 0.92 -11.27 8.06
N ARG A 66 2.14 -11.82 8.13
CA ARG A 66 3.35 -11.10 7.68
C ARG A 66 3.30 -10.74 6.19
N GLU A 67 2.77 -11.64 5.35
CA GLU A 67 2.57 -11.38 3.93
C GLU A 67 1.58 -10.25 3.67
N ASN A 68 0.45 -10.25 4.39
CA ASN A 68 -0.57 -9.21 4.32
C ASN A 68 -0.04 -7.86 4.82
N GLU A 69 0.67 -7.85 5.95
CA GLU A 69 1.32 -6.68 6.52
C GLU A 69 2.37 -6.10 5.57
N CYS A 70 3.16 -6.95 4.90
CA CYS A 70 4.12 -6.51 3.89
C CYS A 70 3.44 -5.75 2.75
N ILE A 71 2.27 -6.22 2.32
CA ILE A 71 1.48 -5.54 1.29
C ILE A 71 0.89 -4.24 1.83
N ALA A 72 0.27 -4.28 3.01
CA ALA A 72 -0.40 -3.16 3.65
C ALA A 72 0.57 -1.99 3.86
N TYR A 73 1.66 -2.23 4.60
CA TYR A 73 2.63 -1.19 4.93
C TYR A 73 3.28 -0.60 3.68
N PHE A 74 3.56 -1.42 2.66
CA PHE A 74 4.14 -0.90 1.42
C PHE A 74 3.22 0.13 0.75
N PHE A 75 1.94 -0.20 0.59
CA PHE A 75 1.00 0.71 -0.05
C PHE A 75 0.71 1.94 0.81
N MET A 76 0.63 1.79 2.13
CA MET A 76 0.50 2.94 3.03
C MET A 76 1.69 3.88 2.90
N GLY A 77 2.91 3.36 2.79
CA GLY A 77 4.11 4.17 2.54
C GLY A 77 4.07 4.89 1.18
N GLN A 78 3.60 4.22 0.13
CA GLN A 78 3.40 4.86 -1.18
C GLN A 78 2.36 5.98 -1.12
N LEU A 79 1.26 5.80 -0.38
CA LEU A 79 0.25 6.84 -0.21
C LEU A 79 0.76 8.03 0.59
N SER A 80 1.52 7.78 1.66
CA SER A 80 2.21 8.84 2.40
C SER A 80 3.16 9.64 1.50
N LEU A 81 3.95 8.99 0.65
CA LEU A 81 4.79 9.67 -0.34
C LEU A 81 3.96 10.52 -1.31
N ILE A 82 2.88 9.94 -1.86
CA ILE A 82 1.98 10.63 -2.78
C ILE A 82 1.41 11.87 -2.11
N ASN A 83 1.10 11.82 -0.81
CA ASN A 83 0.55 12.94 -0.04
C ASN A 83 1.63 13.93 0.45
N GLY A 84 2.92 13.66 0.19
CA GLY A 84 4.04 14.51 0.61
C GLY A 84 4.50 14.30 2.04
N ASP A 85 3.97 13.29 2.75
CA ASP A 85 4.42 12.92 4.09
C ASP A 85 5.56 11.90 4.00
N THR A 86 6.76 12.42 3.73
CA THR A 86 7.98 11.61 3.60
C THR A 86 8.36 10.90 4.89
N LYS A 87 8.04 11.48 6.05
CA LYS A 87 8.33 10.87 7.36
C LYS A 87 7.47 9.63 7.57
N ALA A 88 6.15 9.76 7.42
CA ALA A 88 5.25 8.61 7.54
C ALA A 88 5.56 7.54 6.48
N ALA A 89 5.93 7.95 5.26
CA ALA A 89 6.36 7.03 4.23
C ALA A 89 7.56 6.18 4.66
N ALA A 90 8.60 6.81 5.21
CA ALA A 90 9.78 6.09 5.70
C ALA A 90 9.42 5.10 6.80
N GLU A 91 8.58 5.51 7.77
CA GLU A 91 8.14 4.62 8.85
C GLU A 91 7.40 3.39 8.30
N TYR A 92 6.51 3.57 7.32
CA TYR A 92 5.79 2.45 6.70
C TYR A 92 6.69 1.54 5.86
N PHE A 93 7.67 2.09 5.13
CA PHE A 93 8.63 1.25 4.42
C PHE A 93 9.53 0.47 5.39
N GLN A 94 9.93 1.05 6.52
CA GLN A 94 10.67 0.33 7.57
C GLN A 94 9.82 -0.81 8.13
N LYS A 95 8.53 -0.58 8.41
CA LYS A 95 7.59 -1.63 8.82
C LYS A 95 7.44 -2.72 7.75
N THR A 96 7.43 -2.34 6.47
CA THR A 96 7.43 -3.32 5.36
C THR A 96 8.64 -4.23 5.43
N LEU A 97 9.84 -3.69 5.66
CA LEU A 97 11.06 -4.49 5.78
C LEU A 97 11.08 -5.33 7.07
N ALA A 98 10.50 -4.83 8.16
CA ALA A 98 10.40 -5.57 9.42
C ALA A 98 9.57 -6.87 9.31
N THR A 99 8.72 -7.02 8.28
CA THR A 99 7.97 -8.26 8.04
C THR A 99 8.84 -9.45 7.63
N GLY A 100 10.04 -9.19 7.10
CA GLY A 100 10.96 -10.23 6.62
C GLY A 100 10.49 -10.98 5.36
N VAL A 101 9.44 -10.52 4.66
CA VAL A 101 8.87 -11.19 3.48
C VAL A 101 9.69 -10.85 2.22
N THR A 102 10.91 -11.37 2.15
CA THR A 102 11.91 -11.01 1.12
C THR A 102 11.56 -11.45 -0.30
N ASN A 103 10.65 -12.41 -0.45
CA ASN A 103 10.18 -12.91 -1.74
C ASN A 103 9.09 -12.02 -2.38
N PHE A 104 8.58 -11.00 -1.68
CA PHE A 104 7.56 -10.11 -2.20
C PHE A 104 8.18 -8.88 -2.87
N ARG A 105 7.64 -8.46 -4.02
CA ARG A 105 8.10 -7.24 -4.71
C ARG A 105 7.96 -5.98 -3.85
N GLN A 106 6.98 -5.97 -2.95
CA GLN A 106 6.72 -4.88 -2.01
C GLN A 106 7.89 -4.66 -1.06
N TYR A 107 8.50 -5.75 -0.57
CA TYR A 107 9.68 -5.71 0.27
C TYR A 107 10.86 -5.06 -0.48
N THR A 108 11.18 -5.58 -1.67
CA THR A 108 12.28 -5.05 -2.47
C THR A 108 12.05 -3.60 -2.88
N ALA A 109 10.81 -3.24 -3.23
CA ALA A 109 10.44 -1.87 -3.57
C ALA A 109 10.52 -0.92 -2.36
N ALA A 110 10.07 -1.34 -1.17
CA ALA A 110 10.18 -0.54 0.06
C ALA A 110 11.63 -0.18 0.38
N ARG A 111 12.56 -1.12 0.22
CA ARG A 111 14.00 -0.86 0.41
C ARG A 111 14.49 0.25 -0.51
N VAL A 112 14.16 0.18 -1.79
CA VAL A 112 14.56 1.19 -2.79
C VAL A 112 13.96 2.56 -2.48
N GLU A 113 12.70 2.62 -2.02
CA GLU A 113 12.08 3.90 -1.65
C GLU A 113 12.72 4.50 -0.38
N LEU A 114 13.06 3.67 0.61
CA LEU A 114 13.80 4.15 1.79
C LEU A 114 15.16 4.73 1.42
N GLU A 115 15.91 4.04 0.57
CA GLU A 115 17.20 4.52 0.08
C GLU A 115 17.07 5.87 -0.66
N ARG A 116 15.94 6.11 -1.34
CA ARG A 116 15.66 7.40 -2.00
C ARG A 116 15.29 8.51 -1.03
N ILE A 117 14.55 8.20 0.04
CA ILE A 117 14.11 9.16 1.04
C ILE A 117 15.28 9.63 1.92
N GLN A 118 16.23 8.73 2.21
CA GLN A 118 17.35 8.99 3.11
C GLN A 118 18.56 9.65 2.43
N LYS A 119 18.51 9.85 1.11
CA LYS A 119 19.52 10.60 0.34
C LYS A 119 19.23 12.10 0.38
#